data_AF-A0A1N7QJM2-F1
#
_entry.id   AF-A0A1N7QJM2-F1
#
_cell.length_a   1.000
_cell.length_b   1.000
_cell.length_c   1.000
_cell.angle_alpha   90.00
_cell.angle_beta   90.00
_cell.angle_gamma   90.00
#
_symmetry.space_group_name_H-M   'P 1'
#
loop_
_entity.id
_entity.type
_entity.pdbx_description
1 polymer ?
#
loop_
_entity_poly.entity_id
_entity_poly.type
_entity_poly.pdbx_seq_one_letter_code
_entity_poly.pdbx_strand_id
1 'polypeptide(L)' 'MQFHIENMTCGGCVRGVARAIQTVDPTATVDADPASRRVTVQSSQPSTAFLPALEAAGFSATIQ' A
#
# COMPACT_ATOMS: atom_id res chain seq x y z
N MET A 1 7.28 5.30 5.33
CA MET A 1 7.32 3.83 5.59
C MET A 1 7.26 3.07 4.27
N GLN A 2 7.61 1.79 4.24
CA GLN A 2 7.59 0.96 3.02
C GLN A 2 6.88 -0.37 3.22
N PHE A 3 6.26 -0.85 2.14
CA PHE A 3 5.62 -2.15 2.05
C PHE A 3 6.09 -2.89 0.79
N HIS A 4 6.21 -4.21 0.90
CA HIS A 4 6.31 -5.11 -0.23
C HIS A 4 4.94 -5.73 -0.49
N ILE A 5 4.45 -5.67 -1.73
CA ILE A 5 3.14 -6.23 -2.12
C ILE A 5 3.30 -7.25 -3.23
N GLU A 6 3.22 -8.53 -2.87
CA GLU A 6 3.52 -9.67 -3.76
C GLU A 6 2.68 -9.67 -5.05
N ASN A 7 1.41 -9.29 -4.95
CA ASN A 7 0.45 -9.34 -6.04
C ASN A 7 0.21 -7.98 -6.74
N MET A 8 1.10 -6.99 -6.56
CA MET A 8 1.04 -5.70 -7.26
C MET A 8 1.75 -5.77 -8.62
N THR A 9 1.10 -6.37 -9.63
CA THR A 9 1.72 -6.67 -10.94
C THR A 9 1.23 -5.82 -12.11
N CYS A 10 0.25 -4.93 -11.91
CA CYS A 10 -0.28 -4.06 -12.97
C CYS A 10 -0.61 -2.65 -12.46
N GLY A 11 -0.78 -1.69 -13.39
CA GLY A 11 -1.19 -0.32 -13.05
C GLY A 11 -2.56 -0.22 -12.36
N GLY A 12 -3.44 -1.21 -12.54
CA GLY A 12 -4.69 -1.32 -11.79
C GLY A 12 -4.46 -1.63 -10.31
N CYS A 13 -3.51 -2.52 -9.99
CA CYS A 13 -3.15 -2.85 -8.61
C CYS A 13 -2.62 -1.63 -7.88
N VAL A 14 -1.80 -0.79 -8.53
CA VAL A 14 -1.30 0.47 -7.94
C VAL A 14 -2.43 1.36 -7.44
N ARG A 15 -3.47 1.54 -8.26
CA ARG A 15 -4.64 2.35 -7.89
C ARG A 15 -5.42 1.72 -6.74
N GLY A 16 -5.54 0.40 -6.72
CA GLY A 16 -6.20 -0.34 -5.63
C GLY A 16 -5.46 -0.18 -4.31
N VAL A 17 -4.14 -0.35 -4.32
CA VAL A 17 -3.27 -0.16 -3.16
C VAL A 17 -3.34 1.27 -2.62
N ALA A 18 -3.24 2.27 -3.50
CA ALA A 18 -3.35 3.66 -3.10
C ALA A 18 -4.71 3.97 -2.43
N ARG A 19 -5.81 3.46 -2.98
CA ARG A 19 -7.13 3.58 -2.36
C ARG A 19 -7.20 2.91 -0.99
N ALA A 20 -6.67 1.69 -0.87
CA ALA A 20 -6.66 0.96 0.41
C ALA A 20 -5.93 1.75 1.50
N ILE A 21 -4.75 2.30 1.19
CA ILE A 21 -4.00 3.17 2.10
C ILE A 21 -4.81 4.42 2.47
N GLN A 22 -5.46 5.06 1.49
CA GLN A 22 -6.26 6.26 1.70
C GLN A 22 -7.54 6.03 2.52
N THR A 23 -8.00 4.78 2.66
CA THR A 23 -9.09 4.47 3.61
C THR A 23 -8.67 4.59 5.08
N VAL A 24 -7.38 4.42 5.37
CA VAL A 24 -6.80 4.54 6.71
C VAL A 24 -6.35 5.97 6.97
N ASP A 25 -5.69 6.58 6.00
CA ASP A 25 -5.28 7.98 6.04
C ASP A 25 -5.58 8.67 4.70
N PRO A 26 -6.68 9.46 4.62
CA PRO A 26 -7.07 10.16 3.40
C PRO A 26 -6.03 11.15 2.87
N THR A 27 -5.07 11.57 3.70
CA THR A 27 -4.00 12.51 3.35
C THR A 27 -2.68 11.83 3.00
N ALA A 28 -2.62 10.49 3.08
CA ALA A 28 -1.41 9.75 2.78
C ALA A 28 -0.98 9.91 1.33
N THR A 29 0.32 10.16 1.14
CA THR A 29 0.95 10.13 -0.18
C THR A 29 1.50 8.73 -0.44
N VAL A 30 1.16 8.17 -1.60
CA VAL A 30 1.53 6.80 -1.99
C VAL A 30 2.34 6.85 -3.26
N ASP A 31 3.56 6.33 -3.20
CA ASP A 31 4.41 6.06 -4.36
C ASP A 31 4.56 4.54 -4.49
N ALA A 32 4.21 4.00 -5.66
CA ALA A 32 4.16 2.57 -5.87
C ALA A 32 4.89 2.19 -7.16
N ASP A 33 5.78 1.23 -7.04
CA ASP A 33 6.56 0.67 -8.15
C ASP A 33 6.18 -0.80 -8.35
N PRO A 34 5.38 -1.13 -9.38
CA PRO A 34 5.04 -2.51 -9.73
C PRO A 34 6.25 -3.37 -10.12
N ALA A 35 7.31 -2.77 -10.67
CA ALA A 35 8.48 -3.53 -11.10
C ALA A 35 9.24 -4.12 -9.91
N SER A 36 9.38 -3.34 -8.84
CA SER A 36 10.00 -3.79 -7.59
C SER A 36 9.00 -4.28 -6.53
N ARG A 37 7.69 -4.25 -6.83
CA ARG A 37 6.59 -4.58 -5.91
C ARG A 37 6.66 -3.79 -4.59
N ARG A 38 7.16 -2.56 -4.67
CA ARG A 38 7.44 -1.70 -3.52
C ARG A 38 6.43 -0.56 -3.46
N VAL A 39 5.97 -0.26 -2.25
CA VAL A 39 5.07 0.86 -1.99
C VAL A 39 5.65 1.69 -0.86
N THR A 40 5.93 2.95 -1.16
CA THR A 40 6.35 3.95 -0.18
C THR A 40 5.14 4.78 0.23
N VAL A 41 4.90 4.87 1.53
CA VAL A 41 3.79 5.64 2.10
C VAL A 41 4.33 6.73 3.01
N GLN A 42 3.89 7.95 2.77
CA GLN A 42 4.07 9.09 3.67
C GLN A 42 2.74 9.32 4.40
N SER A 43 2.74 9.12 5.71
CA SER A 43 1.58 9.25 6.59
C SER A 43 2.04 9.44 8.03
N SER A 44 1.20 10.06 8.86
CA SER A 44 1.40 10.13 10.32
C SER A 44 0.94 8.86 11.06
N GLN A 45 0.23 7.95 10.39
CA GLN A 45 -0.21 6.68 10.97
C GLN A 45 0.96 5.68 11.08
N PRO A 46 0.93 4.75 12.04
CA PRO A 46 1.93 3.68 12.11
C PRO A 46 1.78 2.71 10.93
N SER A 47 2.90 2.12 10.48
CA SER A 47 2.91 1.18 9.34
C SER A 47 2.00 -0.03 9.53
N THR A 48 1.85 -0.49 10.78
CA THR A 48 0.97 -1.60 11.13
C THR A 48 -0.52 -1.30 10.91
N ALA A 49 -0.94 -0.03 10.90
CA ALA A 49 -2.34 0.35 10.67
C ALA A 49 -2.82 0.05 9.24
N PHE A 50 -1.89 -0.08 8.28
CA PHE A 50 -2.23 -0.26 6.87
C PHE A 50 -2.36 -1.72 6.45
N LEU A 51 -1.75 -2.67 7.18
CA LEU A 51 -1.79 -4.08 6.83
C LEU A 51 -3.23 -4.64 6.72
N PRO A 52 -4.14 -4.36 7.67
CA PRO A 52 -5.51 -4.87 7.57
C PRO A 52 -6.28 -4.29 6.38
N ALA A 53 -6.05 -3.01 6.05
CA ALA A 53 -6.72 -2.36 4.92
C ALA A 53 -6.21 -2.89 3.58
N LEU A 54 -4.91 -3.14 3.47
CA LEU A 54 -4.31 -3.77 2.30
C LEU A 54 -4.82 -5.20 2.12
N GLU A 55 -4.89 -5.99 3.19
CA GLU A 55 -5.42 -7.35 3.18
C GLU A 55 -6.91 -7.39 2.79
N ALA A 56 -7.72 -6.50 3.36
CA ALA A 56 -9.14 -6.38 3.02
C ALA A 56 -9.37 -5.98 1.55
N ALA A 57 -8.44 -5.25 0.95
CA ALA A 57 -8.43 -4.92 -0.47
C ALA A 57 -7.83 -6.04 -1.36
N GLY A 58 -7.43 -7.16 -0.77
CA GLY A 58 -6.89 -8.33 -1.47
C GLY A 58 -5.39 -8.24 -1.75
N PHE A 59 -4.64 -7.38 -1.07
CA PHE A 59 -3.20 -7.23 -1.24
C PHE A 59 -2.42 -7.88 -0.09
N SER A 60 -1.54 -8.81 -0.43
CA SER A 60 -0.63 -9.43 0.54
C SER A 60 0.58 -8.52 0.75
N ALA A 61 0.56 -7.76 1.85
CA ALA A 61 1.58 -6.76 2.16
C ALA A 61 2.45 -7.16 3.36
N THR A 62 3.75 -6.90 3.28
CA THR A 62 4.69 -6.99 4.40
C THR A 62 5.42 -5.66 4.59
N ILE A 63 5.67 -5.28 5.85
CA ILE A 63 6.43 -4.06 6.18
C ILE A 63 7.90 -4.29 5.83
N GLN A 64 8.54 -3.29 5.23
CA GLN A 64 9.99 -3.26 4.97
C GLN A 64 10.71 -2.26 5.86
#